data_AF-A0A7W6WQ27-F1
#
_entry.id   AF-A0A7W6WQ27-F1
#
_cell.length_a   1.000
_cell.length_b   1.000
_cell.length_c   1.000
_cell.angle_alpha   90.00
_cell.angle_beta   90.00
_cell.angle_gamma   90.00
#
_symmetry.space_group_name_H-M   'P 1'
#
loop_
_entity.id
_entity.type
_entity.pdbx_description
1 polymer ?
#
loop_
_entity_poly.entity_id
_entity_poly.type
_entity_poly.pdbx_seq_one_letter_code
_entity_poly.pdbx_strand_id
1 'polypeptide(L)'
;MALSDAKARKLKPDDKPVSDGTIAGLYLYPAKTVGTGKWIFRFKSPENSKRRDMGLGSYPIVSIRDARTKAFELRIVIEKGIDPLEERRVQEREKKKLASVPTFEEAARRHHADKAEGFRNSKHTEQWMTSLETYIFPKIGKRMVNDLTPADFAACLKPIWLKKAETAARIKQRCDAVMNWAAANGFILASPVGVVDKILPKQPGKRERVEHQPALPWREIPKFFSMLMEGEAVSRQMLELLILTACRSGELREMQWEEIDFSHAIWTIPAARMKGKVTHRVPLGQRAIEILERQLDKSETGEGLVFLSRSRKPMTDMVLTKFLRDKKIQSDTPGRLATAHGFRSSFRDWASENGYARDLAERALAHTIKNAVEAAYHRTDLLEQRRVMMLEWEQYCCS
;
A
#
# COMPACT_ATOMS: atom_id res chain seq x y z
N MET A 1 46.97 17.27 49.82
CA MET A 1 46.05 16.67 50.81
C MET A 1 44.81 16.16 50.09
N ALA A 2 44.38 14.94 50.41
CA ALA A 2 43.16 14.36 49.88
C ALA A 2 41.91 15.12 50.41
N LEU A 3 40.91 15.29 49.56
CA LEU A 3 39.61 15.83 49.95
C LEU A 3 38.91 14.86 50.90
N SER A 4 38.53 15.36 52.08
CA SER A 4 37.76 14.62 53.10
C SER A 4 36.29 15.02 53.07
N ASP A 5 35.42 14.13 53.53
CA ASP A 5 33.98 14.38 53.60
C ASP A 5 33.65 15.60 54.47
N ALA A 6 34.36 15.76 55.60
CA ALA A 6 34.22 16.91 56.48
C ALA A 6 34.55 18.24 55.79
N LYS A 7 35.50 18.25 54.86
CA LYS A 7 35.86 19.43 54.05
C LYS A 7 34.85 19.66 52.94
N ALA A 8 34.37 18.59 52.29
CA ALA A 8 33.35 18.67 51.24
C ALA A 8 32.00 19.21 51.76
N ARG A 9 31.56 18.82 52.96
CA ARG A 9 30.32 19.32 53.58
C ARG A 9 30.37 20.81 53.98
N LYS A 10 31.57 21.35 54.20
CA LYS A 10 31.79 22.76 54.60
C LYS A 10 31.95 23.70 53.42
N LEU A 11 31.91 23.17 52.19
CA LEU A 11 32.11 23.92 50.96
C LEU A 11 30.96 24.91 50.75
N LYS A 12 31.28 26.19 50.57
CA LYS A 12 30.34 27.29 50.34
C LYS A 12 30.21 27.61 48.84
N PRO A 13 29.09 28.21 48.40
CA PRO A 13 28.85 28.50 46.99
C PRO A 13 29.94 29.32 46.30
N ASP A 14 30.57 30.26 47.02
CA ASP A 14 31.60 31.16 46.49
C ASP A 14 33.03 30.61 46.63
N ASP A 15 33.19 29.38 47.13
CA ASP A 15 34.50 28.75 47.24
C ASP A 15 35.09 28.45 45.85
N LYS A 16 36.42 28.38 45.77
CA LYS A 16 37.09 27.91 44.55
C LYS A 16 36.91 26.39 44.40
N PRO A 17 36.93 25.84 43.17
CA PRO A 17 36.91 24.40 42.96
C PRO A 17 38.03 23.69 43.73
N VAL A 18 37.67 22.67 44.50
CA VAL A 18 38.61 21.96 45.36
C VAL A 18 39.09 20.70 44.65
N SER A 19 40.40 20.56 44.48
CA SER A 19 40.96 19.31 43.96
C SER A 19 40.74 18.18 44.95
N ASP A 20 40.38 17.00 44.44
CA ASP A 20 40.29 15.79 45.25
C ASP A 20 41.64 15.39 45.85
N GLY A 21 42.75 15.71 45.17
CA GLY A 21 44.10 15.47 45.66
C GLY A 21 44.55 14.00 45.65
N THR A 22 43.70 13.04 45.26
CA THR A 22 44.11 11.63 45.05
C THR A 22 44.12 11.24 43.58
N ILE A 23 43.14 11.71 42.80
CA ILE A 23 43.11 11.49 41.35
C ILE A 23 43.39 12.79 40.61
N ALA A 24 44.42 12.78 39.77
CA ALA A 24 44.78 13.91 38.92
C ALA A 24 43.61 14.29 38.02
N GLY A 25 43.26 15.58 38.01
CA GLY A 25 42.14 16.09 37.21
C GLY A 25 40.77 16.00 37.88
N LEU A 26 40.61 15.34 39.04
CA LEU A 26 39.33 15.30 39.75
C LEU A 26 39.16 16.52 40.67
N TYR A 27 38.06 17.25 40.48
CA TYR A 27 37.70 18.44 41.26
C TYR A 27 36.24 18.38 41.72
N LEU A 28 35.98 18.91 42.91
CA LEU A 28 34.65 19.22 43.41
C LEU A 28 34.40 20.72 43.24
N TYR A 29 33.41 21.07 42.43
CA TYR A 29 32.95 22.44 42.26
C TYR A 29 31.80 22.71 43.22
N PRO A 30 31.85 23.78 44.01
CA PRO A 30 30.72 24.15 44.86
C PRO A 30 29.45 24.43 44.05
N ALA A 31 28.30 24.10 44.63
CA ALA A 31 27.00 24.46 44.10
C ALA A 31 26.32 25.50 45.01
N LYS A 32 25.10 25.91 44.66
CA LYS A 32 24.36 26.99 45.36
C LYS A 32 24.05 26.70 46.84
N THR A 33 24.07 25.42 47.24
CA THR A 33 23.79 25.01 48.62
C THR A 33 25.09 24.57 49.29
N VAL A 34 25.30 25.01 50.53
CA VAL A 34 26.47 24.63 51.34
C VAL A 34 26.55 23.10 51.44
N GLY A 35 27.75 22.57 51.25
CA GLY A 35 28.00 21.13 51.31
C GLY A 35 27.48 20.34 50.11
N THR A 36 27.08 21.01 49.03
CA THR A 36 26.73 20.37 47.75
C THR A 36 27.68 20.82 46.66
N GLY A 37 27.92 19.96 45.68
CA GLY A 37 28.85 20.29 44.59
C GLY A 37 28.76 19.34 43.41
N LYS A 38 29.39 19.71 42.31
CA LYS A 38 29.49 18.89 41.10
C LYS A 38 30.90 18.32 40.99
N TRP A 39 30.99 17.01 40.80
CA TRP A 39 32.24 16.35 40.46
C TRP A 39 32.56 16.60 39.00
N ILE A 40 33.73 17.17 38.75
CA ILE A 40 34.25 17.44 37.42
C ILE A 40 35.61 16.77 37.29
N PHE A 41 35.75 15.92 36.29
CA PHE A 41 37.00 15.31 35.88
C PHE A 41 37.56 16.05 34.67
N ARG A 42 38.69 16.72 34.88
CA ARG A 42 39.42 17.47 33.87
C ARG A 42 40.53 16.61 33.27
N PHE A 43 40.55 16.49 31.95
CA PHE A 43 41.56 15.72 31.23
C PHE A 43 41.97 16.40 29.93
N LYS A 44 43.05 15.91 29.32
CA LYS A 44 43.47 16.29 27.97
C LYS A 44 43.07 15.14 27.04
N SER A 45 42.29 15.46 26.00
CA SER A 45 41.85 14.48 25.01
C SER A 45 43.07 13.79 24.36
N PRO A 46 43.15 12.45 24.34
CA PRO A 46 44.21 11.74 23.64
C PRO A 46 44.12 11.91 22.11
N GLU A 47 42.92 12.18 21.57
CA GLU A 47 42.68 12.28 20.13
C GLU A 47 43.06 13.65 19.54
N ASN A 48 42.76 14.75 20.25
CA ASN A 48 42.93 16.11 19.72
C ASN A 48 43.74 17.03 20.63
N SER A 49 44.28 16.52 21.74
CA SER A 49 45.11 17.26 22.70
C SER A 49 44.43 18.49 23.35
N LYS A 50 43.10 18.67 23.22
CA LYS A 50 42.37 19.77 23.88
C LYS A 50 42.00 19.42 25.31
N ARG A 51 41.95 20.43 26.18
CA ARG A 51 41.45 20.28 27.56
C ARG A 51 39.92 20.10 27.53
N ARG A 52 39.43 19.19 28.38
CA ARG A 52 38.03 18.78 28.48
C ARG A 52 37.66 18.55 29.94
N ASP A 53 36.41 18.88 30.26
CA ASP A 53 35.82 18.71 31.58
C ASP A 53 34.61 17.75 31.46
N MET A 54 34.56 16.70 32.26
CA MET A 54 33.48 15.71 32.28
C MET A 54 32.84 15.63 33.67
N GLY A 55 31.53 15.81 33.73
CA GLY A 55 30.77 15.67 34.98
C GLY A 55 30.59 14.22 35.41
N LEU A 56 30.87 13.91 36.68
CA LEU A 56 30.72 12.56 37.28
C LEU A 56 29.51 12.42 38.21
N GLY A 57 28.74 13.50 38.37
CA GLY A 57 27.55 13.59 39.22
C GLY A 57 27.71 14.63 40.32
N SER A 58 26.76 14.67 41.25
CA SER A 58 26.69 15.69 42.30
C SER A 58 26.98 15.09 43.68
N TYR A 59 27.80 15.74 44.48
CA TYR A 59 27.96 15.46 45.91
C TYR A 59 26.76 16.02 46.70
N PRO A 60 26.20 15.30 47.69
CA PRO A 60 26.67 14.01 48.22
C PRO A 60 26.09 12.76 47.54
N ILE A 61 25.18 12.89 46.56
CA ILE A 61 24.55 11.75 45.85
C ILE A 61 25.61 10.79 45.27
N VAL A 62 26.65 11.36 44.68
CA VAL A 62 27.88 10.65 44.30
C VAL A 62 28.91 10.91 45.39
N SER A 63 29.23 9.87 46.15
CA SER A 63 30.20 9.94 47.23
C SER A 63 31.60 10.25 46.71
N ILE A 64 32.51 10.71 47.58
CA ILE A 64 33.92 10.91 47.22
C ILE A 64 34.54 9.61 46.70
N ARG A 65 34.19 8.47 47.30
CA ARG A 65 34.65 7.14 46.87
C ARG A 65 34.19 6.83 45.45
N ASP A 66 32.90 7.02 45.16
CA ASP A 66 32.34 6.70 43.83
C ASP A 66 32.87 7.65 42.75
N ALA A 67 33.05 8.93 43.09
CA ALA A 67 33.67 9.90 42.20
C ALA A 67 35.11 9.51 41.87
N ARG A 68 35.87 8.98 42.86
CA ARG A 68 37.22 8.47 42.64
C ARG A 68 37.21 7.23 41.75
N THR A 69 36.36 6.25 42.01
CA THR A 69 36.24 5.04 41.17
C THR A 69 35.94 5.41 39.71
N LYS A 70 34.92 6.26 39.47
CA LYS A 70 34.57 6.73 38.12
C LYS A 70 35.71 7.48 37.44
N ALA A 71 36.42 8.35 38.17
CA ALA A 71 37.55 9.08 37.61
C ALA A 71 38.73 8.15 37.27
N PHE A 72 38.95 7.10 38.05
CA PHE A 72 39.97 6.09 37.77
C PHE A 72 39.64 5.27 36.52
N GLU A 73 38.40 4.81 36.38
CA GLU A 73 37.92 4.12 35.17
C GLU A 73 38.12 4.98 33.91
N LEU A 74 37.80 6.27 33.98
CA LEU A 74 38.02 7.20 32.88
C LEU A 74 39.51 7.40 32.54
N ARG A 75 40.41 7.32 33.52
CA ARG A 75 41.85 7.35 33.25
C ARG A 75 42.32 6.11 32.49
N ILE A 76 41.78 4.93 32.81
CA ILE A 76 42.08 3.70 32.05
C ILE A 76 41.64 3.85 30.59
N VAL A 77 40.47 4.45 30.34
CA VAL A 77 39.97 4.71 28.98
C VAL A 77 40.90 5.67 28.23
N ILE A 78 41.36 6.74 28.89
CA ILE A 78 42.31 7.71 28.30
C ILE A 78 43.66 7.04 27.99
N GLU A 79 44.14 6.15 28.86
CA GLU A 79 45.39 5.43 28.67
C GLU A 79 45.33 4.46 27.48
N LYS A 80 44.13 3.96 27.15
CA LYS A 80 43.86 3.21 25.91
C LYS A 80 43.75 4.09 24.66
N GLY A 81 43.95 5.41 24.78
CA GLY A 81 43.92 6.36 23.67
C GLY A 81 42.52 6.82 23.24
N ILE A 82 41.47 6.53 24.02
CA ILE A 82 40.07 6.85 23.70
C ILE A 82 39.66 8.13 24.45
N ASP A 83 38.98 9.09 23.78
CA ASP A 83 38.38 10.24 24.47
C ASP A 83 37.05 9.84 25.15
N PRO A 84 36.95 9.87 26.50
CA PRO A 84 35.74 9.40 27.18
C PRO A 84 34.47 10.22 26.89
N LEU A 85 34.60 11.49 26.47
CA LEU A 85 33.43 12.29 26.09
C LEU A 85 32.92 11.89 24.71
N GLU A 86 33.81 11.56 23.77
CA GLU A 86 33.42 11.07 22.46
C GLU A 86 32.88 9.64 22.55
N GLU A 87 33.46 8.78 23.38
CA GLU A 87 32.91 7.44 23.66
C GLU A 87 31.49 7.53 24.24
N ARG A 88 31.26 8.38 25.24
CA ARG A 88 29.91 8.62 25.78
C ARG A 88 28.96 9.14 24.69
N ARG A 89 29.41 10.06 23.83
CA ARG A 89 28.59 10.60 22.72
C ARG A 89 28.24 9.53 21.69
N VAL A 90 29.17 8.65 21.34
CA VAL A 90 28.93 7.52 20.43
C VAL A 90 27.91 6.58 21.06
N GLN A 91 28.11 6.17 22.32
CA GLN A 91 27.15 5.32 23.04
C GLN A 91 25.77 5.97 23.19
N GLU A 92 25.68 7.28 23.43
CA GLU A 92 24.41 8.02 23.50
C GLU A 92 23.73 8.12 22.13
N ARG A 93 24.50 8.32 21.05
CA ARG A 93 23.99 8.31 19.66
C ARG A 93 23.47 6.94 19.28
N GLU A 94 24.18 5.87 19.63
CA GLU A 94 23.75 4.49 19.39
C GLU A 94 22.50 4.14 20.20
N LYS A 95 22.44 4.53 21.48
CA LYS A 95 21.24 4.38 22.32
C LYS A 95 20.05 5.16 21.76
N LYS A 96 20.25 6.38 21.25
CA LYS A 96 19.18 7.16 20.60
C LYS A 96 18.73 6.55 19.28
N LYS A 97 19.64 6.00 18.48
CA LYS A 97 19.30 5.26 17.25
C LYS A 97 18.49 4.01 17.56
N LEU A 98 18.89 3.24 18.59
CA LEU A 98 18.18 2.04 19.03
C LEU A 98 16.80 2.36 19.62
N ALA A 99 16.68 3.43 20.41
CA ALA A 99 15.41 3.94 20.92
C ALA A 99 14.50 4.54 19.83
N SER A 100 15.00 4.72 18.60
CA SER A 100 14.27 5.27 17.46
C SER A 100 13.85 4.19 16.44
N VAL A 101 14.16 2.91 16.67
CA VAL A 101 13.74 1.83 15.76
C VAL A 101 12.23 1.63 15.90
N PRO A 102 11.45 1.85 14.83
CA PRO A 102 10.00 1.71 14.89
C PRO A 102 9.58 0.24 15.00
N THR A 103 8.38 0.02 15.53
CA THR A 103 7.71 -1.28 15.39
C THR A 103 7.33 -1.53 13.92
N PHE A 104 7.03 -2.78 13.56
CA PHE A 104 6.59 -3.09 12.19
C PHE A 104 5.33 -2.32 11.80
N GLU A 105 4.38 -2.18 12.73
CA GLU A 105 3.16 -1.42 12.49
C GLU A 105 3.44 0.06 12.26
N GLU A 106 4.28 0.67 13.10
CA GLU A 106 4.69 2.07 12.93
C GLU A 106 5.42 2.28 11.60
N ALA A 107 6.35 1.39 11.26
CA ALA A 107 7.06 1.42 9.98
C ALA A 107 6.09 1.29 8.79
N ALA A 108 5.09 0.41 8.89
CA ALA A 108 4.09 0.24 7.85
C ALA A 108 3.21 1.49 7.68
N ARG A 109 2.80 2.14 8.78
CA ARG A 109 2.02 3.38 8.74
C ARG A 109 2.84 4.56 8.19
N ARG A 110 4.11 4.70 8.58
CA ARG A 110 5.02 5.73 8.04
C ARG A 110 5.29 5.52 6.55
N HIS A 111 5.64 4.30 6.15
CA HIS A 111 5.83 3.95 4.74
C HIS A 111 4.58 4.27 3.91
N HIS A 112 3.40 3.94 4.44
CA HIS A 112 2.13 4.20 3.78
C HIS A 112 1.85 5.70 3.64
N ALA A 113 2.12 6.50 4.67
CA ALA A 113 2.01 7.96 4.62
C ALA A 113 2.97 8.58 3.59
N ASP A 114 4.25 8.17 3.57
CA ASP A 114 5.26 8.66 2.62
C ASP A 114 4.91 8.34 1.16
N LYS A 115 4.14 7.27 0.93
CA LYS A 115 3.73 6.82 -0.40
C LYS A 115 2.28 7.18 -0.74
N ALA A 116 1.53 7.75 0.20
CA ALA A 116 0.13 8.13 0.03
C ALA A 116 -0.07 9.05 -1.18
N GLU A 117 0.80 10.05 -1.35
CA GLU A 117 0.78 10.98 -2.48
C GLU A 117 1.06 10.30 -3.84
N GLY A 118 1.81 9.20 -3.83
CA GLY A 118 2.12 8.43 -5.03
C GLY A 118 1.04 7.40 -5.42
N PHE A 119 0.10 7.09 -4.53
CA PHE A 119 -0.95 6.11 -4.82
C PHE A 119 -2.08 6.75 -5.62
N ARG A 120 -2.23 6.30 -6.87
CA ARG A 120 -3.25 6.79 -7.82
C ARG A 120 -4.70 6.41 -7.47
N ASN A 121 -4.94 5.59 -6.45
CA ASN A 121 -6.27 5.08 -6.10
C ASN A 121 -6.40 4.93 -4.57
N SER A 122 -7.29 5.72 -3.96
CA SER A 122 -7.55 5.73 -2.52
C SER A 122 -8.01 4.36 -1.98
N LYS A 123 -8.85 3.64 -2.74
CA LYS A 123 -9.33 2.30 -2.37
C LYS A 123 -8.22 1.25 -2.33
N HIS A 124 -7.25 1.35 -3.24
CA HIS A 124 -6.08 0.46 -3.23
C HIS A 124 -5.18 0.75 -2.01
N THR A 125 -5.12 2.01 -1.61
CA THR A 125 -4.38 2.51 -0.45
C THR A 125 -4.98 2.03 0.86
N GLU A 126 -6.31 2.05 1.00
CA GLU A 126 -7.03 1.47 2.16
C GLU A 126 -6.86 -0.05 2.23
N GLN A 127 -7.08 -0.76 1.12
CA GLN A 127 -6.91 -2.22 1.04
C GLN A 127 -5.48 -2.68 1.36
N TRP A 128 -4.49 -1.81 1.18
CA TRP A 128 -3.11 -2.09 1.55
C TRP A 128 -3.00 -2.24 3.07
N MET A 129 -3.46 -1.24 3.82
CA MET A 129 -3.36 -1.21 5.29
C MET A 129 -4.24 -2.28 5.94
N THR A 130 -5.50 -2.40 5.52
CA THR A 130 -6.44 -3.38 6.08
C THR A 130 -5.92 -4.81 6.00
N SER A 131 -5.16 -5.16 4.94
CA SER A 131 -4.57 -6.49 4.82
C SER A 131 -3.48 -6.76 5.86
N LEU A 132 -2.66 -5.75 6.18
CA LEU A 132 -1.62 -5.87 7.19
C LEU A 132 -2.24 -5.93 8.59
N GLU A 133 -3.26 -5.10 8.85
CA GLU A 133 -4.05 -5.11 10.08
C GLU A 133 -4.73 -6.48 10.31
N THR A 134 -5.21 -7.11 9.25
CA THR A 134 -5.87 -8.42 9.34
C THR A 134 -4.88 -9.57 9.54
N TYR A 135 -3.79 -9.61 8.77
CA TYR A 135 -2.96 -10.81 8.64
C TYR A 135 -1.59 -10.73 9.34
N ILE A 136 -1.07 -9.53 9.59
CA ILE A 136 0.32 -9.32 10.01
C ILE A 136 0.42 -8.68 11.39
N PHE A 137 -0.22 -7.52 11.59
CA PHE A 137 -0.11 -6.75 12.83
C PHE A 137 -0.48 -7.53 14.10
N PRO A 138 -1.51 -8.40 14.10
CA PRO A 138 -1.86 -9.17 15.30
C PRO A 138 -0.73 -10.09 15.80
N LYS A 139 0.21 -10.47 14.93
CA LYS A 139 1.31 -11.41 15.25
C LYS A 139 2.64 -10.70 15.48
N ILE A 140 2.99 -9.77 14.59
CA ILE A 140 4.33 -9.15 14.57
C ILE A 140 4.31 -7.63 14.57
N GLY A 141 3.13 -6.98 14.57
CA GLY A 141 2.99 -5.53 14.44
C GLY A 141 3.74 -4.74 15.50
N LYS A 142 3.71 -5.22 16.75
CA LYS A 142 4.36 -4.58 17.91
C LYS A 142 5.85 -4.89 18.07
N ARG A 143 6.42 -5.77 17.25
CA ARG A 143 7.84 -6.11 17.30
C ARG A 143 8.65 -5.07 16.53
N MET A 144 9.85 -4.76 17.02
CA MET A 144 10.76 -3.83 16.35
C MET A 144 11.24 -4.42 15.03
N VAL A 145 11.41 -3.58 14.01
CA VAL A 145 11.76 -4.05 12.65
C VAL A 145 13.13 -4.75 12.59
N ASN A 146 14.07 -4.40 13.46
CA ASN A 146 15.39 -5.03 13.56
C ASN A 146 15.37 -6.43 14.19
N ASP A 147 14.31 -6.79 14.91
CA ASP A 147 14.16 -8.11 15.56
C ASP A 147 13.38 -9.11 14.70
N LEU A 148 12.93 -8.71 13.50
CA LEU A 148 12.11 -9.54 12.63
C LEU A 148 12.95 -10.42 11.71
N THR A 149 12.62 -11.70 11.71
CA THR A 149 13.30 -12.72 10.91
C THR A 149 12.41 -13.21 9.76
N PRO A 150 12.98 -13.87 8.73
CA PRO A 150 12.17 -14.49 7.68
C PRO A 150 11.14 -15.49 8.23
N ALA A 151 11.45 -16.19 9.33
CA ALA A 151 10.56 -17.16 9.96
C ALA A 151 9.29 -16.50 10.53
N ASP A 152 9.41 -15.27 11.05
CA ASP A 152 8.27 -14.52 11.60
C ASP A 152 7.24 -14.20 10.51
N PHE A 153 7.71 -13.74 9.34
CA PHE A 153 6.86 -13.49 8.17
C PHE A 153 6.27 -14.78 7.61
N ALA A 154 7.06 -15.86 7.55
CA ALA A 154 6.59 -17.16 7.12
C ALA A 154 5.45 -17.69 8.01
N ALA A 155 5.57 -17.55 9.34
CA ALA A 155 4.54 -17.95 10.30
C ALA A 155 3.23 -17.14 10.15
N CYS A 156 3.34 -15.87 9.77
CA CYS A 156 2.17 -15.03 9.46
C CYS A 156 1.46 -15.50 8.20
N LEU A 157 2.21 -15.82 7.14
CA LEU A 157 1.69 -16.15 5.81
C LEU A 157 1.25 -17.61 5.67
N LYS A 158 1.84 -18.54 6.42
CA LYS A 158 1.59 -20.00 6.34
C LYS A 158 0.09 -20.38 6.28
N PRO A 159 -0.82 -19.81 7.11
CA PRO A 159 -2.23 -20.21 7.10
C PRO A 159 -2.97 -19.88 5.80
N ILE A 160 -2.53 -18.85 5.08
CA ILE A 160 -3.15 -18.38 3.84
C ILE A 160 -2.33 -18.73 2.60
N TRP A 161 -1.09 -19.22 2.77
CA TRP A 161 -0.09 -19.33 1.71
C TRP A 161 -0.56 -20.16 0.51
N LEU A 162 -1.15 -21.33 0.76
CA LEU A 162 -1.69 -22.20 -0.31
C LEU A 162 -3.19 -21.98 -0.53
N LYS A 163 -3.95 -21.70 0.54
CA LYS A 163 -5.42 -21.53 0.49
C LYS A 163 -5.85 -20.26 -0.24
N LYS A 164 -5.06 -19.18 -0.12
CA LYS A 164 -5.33 -17.85 -0.70
C LYS A 164 -4.04 -17.30 -1.31
N ALA A 165 -3.50 -18.03 -2.29
CA ALA A 165 -2.15 -17.83 -2.77
C ALA A 165 -1.87 -16.40 -3.32
N GLU A 166 -2.83 -15.81 -4.05
CA GLU A 166 -2.73 -14.41 -4.53
C GLU A 166 -2.73 -13.41 -3.36
N THR A 167 -3.62 -13.58 -2.39
CA THR A 167 -3.67 -12.73 -1.19
C THR A 167 -2.37 -12.82 -0.41
N ALA A 168 -1.84 -14.03 -0.21
CA ALA A 168 -0.58 -14.25 0.50
C ALA A 168 0.62 -13.63 -0.25
N ALA A 169 0.68 -13.76 -1.57
CA ALA A 169 1.72 -13.15 -2.40
C ALA A 169 1.69 -11.62 -2.30
N ARG A 170 0.50 -11.00 -2.36
CA ARG A 170 0.33 -9.56 -2.18
C ARG A 170 0.77 -9.12 -0.79
N ILE A 171 0.37 -9.82 0.27
CA ILE A 171 0.78 -9.47 1.64
C ILE A 171 2.30 -9.59 1.81
N LYS A 172 2.94 -10.65 1.26
CA LYS A 172 4.41 -10.76 1.25
C LYS A 172 5.06 -9.54 0.60
N GLN A 173 4.59 -9.12 -0.58
CA GLN A 173 5.12 -7.94 -1.27
C GLN A 173 4.97 -6.67 -0.43
N ARG A 174 3.84 -6.51 0.27
CA ARG A 174 3.60 -5.36 1.17
C ARG A 174 4.55 -5.38 2.36
N CYS A 175 4.73 -6.52 3.00
CA CYS A 175 5.71 -6.67 4.09
C CYS A 175 7.14 -6.36 3.61
N ASP A 176 7.51 -6.86 2.42
CA ASP A 176 8.82 -6.62 1.84
C ASP A 176 9.03 -5.13 1.54
N ALA A 177 8.00 -4.42 1.04
CA ALA A 177 8.06 -2.97 0.83
C ALA A 177 8.31 -2.20 2.14
N VAL A 178 7.63 -2.59 3.24
CA VAL A 178 7.83 -1.98 4.56
C VAL A 178 9.24 -2.23 5.07
N MET A 179 9.75 -3.46 4.95
CA MET A 179 11.10 -3.80 5.42
C MET A 179 12.19 -3.15 4.55
N ASN A 180 11.98 -3.01 3.24
CA ASN A 180 12.88 -2.25 2.37
C ASN A 180 12.87 -0.75 2.71
N TRP A 181 11.72 -0.18 3.07
CA TRP A 181 11.65 1.18 3.59
C TRP A 181 12.41 1.31 4.92
N ALA A 182 12.31 0.32 5.81
CA ALA A 182 13.08 0.31 7.05
C ALA A 182 14.59 0.22 6.78
N ALA A 183 15.01 -0.53 5.77
CA ALA A 183 16.41 -0.62 5.34
C ALA A 183 16.91 0.72 4.77
N ALA A 184 16.11 1.38 3.92
CA ALA A 184 16.43 2.69 3.36
C ALA A 184 16.59 3.79 4.43
N ASN A 185 15.88 3.67 5.55
CA ASN A 185 15.99 4.56 6.70
C ASN A 185 17.09 4.14 7.70
N GLY A 186 17.86 3.09 7.40
CA GLY A 186 18.98 2.62 8.22
C GLY A 186 18.57 1.91 9.51
N PHE A 187 17.32 1.46 9.65
CA PHE A 187 16.88 0.68 10.81
C PHE A 187 17.32 -0.79 10.73
N ILE A 188 17.49 -1.31 9.52
CA ILE A 188 17.98 -2.66 9.22
C ILE A 188 18.92 -2.59 8.01
N LEU A 189 19.71 -3.65 7.78
CA LEU A 189 20.62 -3.71 6.62
C LEU A 189 19.89 -4.09 5.33
N ALA A 190 18.96 -5.04 5.39
CA ALA A 190 18.22 -5.54 4.24
C ALA A 190 16.89 -6.16 4.69
N SER A 191 15.93 -6.26 3.76
CA SER A 191 14.65 -6.92 4.04
C SER A 191 14.81 -8.44 4.24
N PRO A 192 14.33 -9.00 5.36
CA PRO A 192 14.29 -10.45 5.58
C PRO A 192 13.16 -11.15 4.80
N VAL A 193 12.24 -10.40 4.20
CA VAL A 193 11.02 -10.95 3.58
C VAL A 193 11.31 -11.63 2.24
N GLY A 194 12.38 -11.21 1.56
CA GLY A 194 12.79 -11.74 0.27
C GLY A 194 12.83 -13.27 0.22
N VAL A 195 13.39 -13.89 1.27
CA VAL A 195 13.67 -15.34 1.36
C VAL A 195 12.54 -16.18 1.98
N VAL A 196 11.40 -15.60 2.32
CA VAL A 196 10.26 -16.32 2.95
C VAL A 196 9.73 -17.47 2.07
N ASP A 197 9.84 -17.34 0.75
CA ASP A 197 9.49 -18.38 -0.21
C ASP A 197 10.44 -19.58 -0.22
N LYS A 198 11.61 -19.48 0.44
CA LYS A 198 12.49 -20.62 0.74
C LYS A 198 12.03 -21.43 1.95
N ILE A 199 11.23 -20.82 2.84
CA ILE A 199 10.68 -21.46 4.04
C ILE A 199 9.31 -22.08 3.74
N LEU A 200 8.50 -21.40 2.93
CA LEU A 200 7.15 -21.85 2.58
C LEU A 200 7.15 -22.69 1.31
N PRO A 201 6.22 -23.66 1.17
CA PRO A 201 6.17 -24.53 0.01
C PRO A 201 5.98 -23.74 -1.29
N LYS A 202 6.51 -24.27 -2.40
CA LYS A 202 6.35 -23.65 -3.71
C LYS A 202 4.86 -23.48 -4.01
N GLN A 203 4.52 -22.27 -4.36
CA GLN A 203 3.18 -21.83 -4.60
C GLN A 203 2.90 -22.06 -6.11
N PRO A 204 1.71 -22.54 -6.55
CA PRO A 204 1.46 -22.92 -7.96
C PRO A 204 1.81 -21.79 -8.94
N GLY A 205 2.18 -22.08 -10.19
CA GLY A 205 2.54 -21.03 -11.15
C GLY A 205 1.41 -20.01 -11.33
N LYS A 206 1.74 -18.73 -11.63
CA LYS A 206 0.70 -17.70 -11.83
C LYS A 206 -0.32 -18.11 -12.90
N ARG A 207 0.12 -18.77 -13.97
CA ARG A 207 -0.75 -19.32 -15.02
C ARG A 207 -1.70 -20.40 -14.49
N GLU A 208 -1.22 -21.29 -13.62
CA GLU A 208 -2.02 -22.35 -12.98
C GLU A 208 -3.07 -21.79 -12.02
N ARG A 209 -2.91 -20.54 -11.54
CA ARG A 209 -3.85 -19.86 -10.65
C ARG A 209 -4.83 -18.93 -11.37
N VAL A 210 -4.64 -18.67 -12.65
CA VAL A 210 -5.53 -17.75 -13.38
C VAL A 210 -6.81 -18.51 -13.68
N GLU A 211 -7.80 -18.35 -12.80
CA GLU A 211 -9.17 -18.67 -13.13
C GLU A 211 -9.73 -17.58 -14.03
N HIS A 212 -10.11 -17.95 -15.24
CA HIS A 212 -10.88 -17.07 -16.10
C HIS A 212 -12.25 -16.77 -15.47
N GLN A 213 -12.78 -15.58 -15.73
CA GLN A 213 -14.10 -15.18 -15.26
C GLN A 213 -15.14 -15.96 -16.08
N PRO A 214 -16.00 -16.78 -15.42
CA PRO A 214 -16.98 -17.60 -16.13
C PRO A 214 -17.91 -16.75 -16.98
N ALA A 215 -18.12 -17.19 -18.22
CA ALA A 215 -18.88 -16.47 -19.23
C ALA A 215 -20.15 -17.25 -19.62
N LEU A 216 -21.21 -16.54 -19.97
CA LEU A 216 -22.34 -17.18 -20.64
C LEU A 216 -21.90 -17.49 -22.09
N PRO A 217 -22.05 -18.72 -22.62
CA PRO A 217 -21.76 -18.98 -24.02
C PRO A 217 -22.50 -18.00 -24.91
N TRP A 218 -21.81 -17.41 -25.89
CA TRP A 218 -22.40 -16.32 -26.67
C TRP A 218 -23.67 -16.73 -27.40
N ARG A 219 -23.80 -18.02 -27.76
CA ARG A 219 -25.01 -18.62 -28.35
C ARG A 219 -26.25 -18.55 -27.47
N GLU A 220 -26.09 -18.47 -26.16
CA GLU A 220 -27.18 -18.36 -25.19
C GLU A 220 -27.55 -16.90 -24.85
N ILE A 221 -26.76 -15.93 -25.35
CA ILE A 221 -27.00 -14.51 -25.06
C ILE A 221 -28.36 -14.03 -25.53
N PRO A 222 -28.86 -14.33 -26.74
CA PRO A 222 -30.14 -13.76 -27.20
C PRO A 222 -31.32 -14.16 -26.28
N LYS A 223 -31.35 -15.43 -25.87
CA LYS A 223 -32.32 -15.95 -24.89
C LYS A 223 -32.20 -15.26 -23.54
N PHE A 224 -30.97 -15.08 -23.04
CA PHE A 224 -30.73 -14.41 -21.77
C PHE A 224 -31.08 -12.92 -21.82
N PHE A 225 -30.75 -12.25 -22.92
CA PHE A 225 -30.98 -10.83 -23.15
C PHE A 225 -32.48 -10.52 -23.24
N SER A 226 -33.25 -11.38 -23.92
CA SER A 226 -34.72 -11.34 -23.92
C SER A 226 -35.29 -11.36 -22.49
N MET A 227 -34.78 -12.24 -21.63
CA MET A 227 -35.18 -12.28 -20.21
C MET A 227 -34.82 -11.00 -19.45
N LEU A 228 -33.73 -10.30 -19.80
CA LEU A 228 -33.40 -9.01 -19.19
C LEU A 228 -34.44 -7.94 -19.56
N MET A 229 -34.81 -7.88 -20.84
CA MET A 229 -35.74 -6.88 -21.40
C MET A 229 -37.14 -6.93 -20.80
N GLU A 230 -37.57 -8.07 -20.23
CA GLU A 230 -38.88 -8.24 -19.59
C GLU A 230 -39.10 -7.37 -18.33
N GLY A 231 -38.09 -6.69 -17.79
CA GLY A 231 -38.22 -5.96 -16.53
C GLY A 231 -37.45 -4.65 -16.49
N GLU A 232 -37.96 -3.71 -15.70
CA GLU A 232 -37.46 -2.32 -15.66
C GLU A 232 -36.48 -2.01 -14.52
N ALA A 233 -36.03 -3.05 -13.80
CA ALA A 233 -35.09 -2.86 -12.72
C ALA A 233 -33.77 -2.27 -13.27
N VAL A 234 -33.23 -1.24 -12.61
CA VAL A 234 -31.98 -0.58 -13.04
C VAL A 234 -30.84 -1.58 -13.23
N SER A 235 -30.75 -2.63 -12.40
CA SER A 235 -29.73 -3.68 -12.55
C SER A 235 -29.85 -4.49 -13.84
N ARG A 236 -31.05 -4.66 -14.39
CA ARG A 236 -31.29 -5.32 -15.69
C ARG A 236 -30.80 -4.41 -16.81
N GLN A 237 -31.25 -3.15 -16.81
CA GLN A 237 -30.85 -2.14 -17.79
C GLN A 237 -29.33 -1.93 -17.82
N MET A 238 -28.69 -1.90 -16.66
CA MET A 238 -27.23 -1.87 -16.57
C MET A 238 -26.59 -3.13 -17.15
N LEU A 239 -27.16 -4.32 -16.90
CA LEU A 239 -26.60 -5.55 -17.44
C LEU A 239 -26.78 -5.64 -18.96
N GLU A 240 -27.92 -5.20 -19.49
CA GLU A 240 -28.14 -5.04 -20.93
C GLU A 240 -27.07 -4.12 -21.52
N LEU A 241 -26.93 -2.90 -20.99
CA LEU A 241 -25.96 -1.94 -21.50
C LEU A 241 -24.51 -2.45 -21.37
N LEU A 242 -24.18 -3.19 -20.31
CA LEU A 242 -22.87 -3.84 -20.15
C LEU A 242 -22.59 -4.86 -21.26
N ILE A 243 -23.58 -5.68 -21.61
CA ILE A 243 -23.47 -6.69 -22.67
C ILE A 243 -23.31 -6.00 -24.02
N LEU A 244 -24.17 -5.03 -24.34
CA LEU A 244 -24.17 -4.31 -25.61
C LEU A 244 -22.86 -3.54 -25.85
N THR A 245 -22.34 -2.88 -24.82
CA THR A 245 -21.13 -2.05 -24.93
C THR A 245 -19.83 -2.82 -24.74
N ALA A 246 -19.90 -4.08 -24.29
CA ALA A 246 -18.78 -4.89 -23.84
C ALA A 246 -17.85 -4.17 -22.84
N CYS A 247 -18.32 -3.13 -22.13
CA CYS A 247 -17.52 -2.34 -21.19
C CYS A 247 -17.33 -3.04 -19.84
N ARG A 248 -16.45 -2.53 -18.98
CA ARG A 248 -16.25 -3.07 -17.63
C ARG A 248 -17.35 -2.58 -16.70
N SER A 249 -17.71 -3.40 -15.71
CA SER A 249 -18.70 -3.01 -14.70
C SER A 249 -18.38 -1.70 -13.98
N GLY A 250 -17.09 -1.44 -13.68
CA GLY A 250 -16.68 -0.18 -13.06
C GLY A 250 -16.89 1.04 -13.96
N GLU A 251 -16.62 0.90 -15.26
CA GLU A 251 -16.86 1.96 -16.26
C GLU A 251 -18.36 2.26 -16.35
N LEU A 252 -19.20 1.23 -16.34
CA LEU A 252 -20.66 1.42 -16.39
C LEU A 252 -21.25 1.99 -15.09
N ARG A 253 -20.84 1.49 -13.92
CA ARG A 253 -21.40 1.92 -12.62
C ARG A 253 -21.12 3.39 -12.29
N GLU A 254 -20.06 3.94 -12.86
CA GLU A 254 -19.63 5.32 -12.65
C GLU A 254 -19.85 6.18 -13.91
N MET A 255 -20.60 5.67 -14.89
CA MET A 255 -20.95 6.37 -16.14
C MET A 255 -21.64 7.70 -15.84
N GLN A 256 -21.23 8.74 -16.57
CA GLN A 256 -21.71 10.11 -16.37
C GLN A 256 -22.44 10.62 -17.62
N TRP A 257 -23.43 11.48 -17.45
CA TRP A 257 -24.22 12.05 -18.55
C TRP A 257 -23.36 12.87 -19.50
N GLU A 258 -22.36 13.57 -18.98
CA GLU A 258 -21.41 14.39 -19.72
C GLU A 258 -20.50 13.56 -20.66
N GLU A 259 -20.47 12.24 -20.49
CA GLU A 259 -19.72 11.32 -21.35
C GLU A 259 -20.53 10.87 -22.58
N ILE A 260 -21.83 11.20 -22.65
CA ILE A 260 -22.75 10.69 -23.67
C ILE A 260 -23.03 11.74 -24.71
N ASP A 261 -22.64 11.43 -25.94
CA ASP A 261 -23.04 12.15 -27.13
C ASP A 261 -24.20 11.40 -27.78
N PHE A 262 -25.44 11.82 -27.45
CA PHE A 262 -26.65 11.26 -28.05
C PHE A 262 -26.74 11.53 -29.55
N SER A 263 -26.21 12.67 -30.02
CA SER A 263 -26.30 13.06 -31.43
C SER A 263 -25.48 12.16 -32.35
N HIS A 264 -24.31 11.71 -31.88
CA HIS A 264 -23.45 10.79 -32.61
C HIS A 264 -23.56 9.33 -32.14
N ALA A 265 -24.42 9.07 -31.13
CA ALA A 265 -24.56 7.80 -30.44
C ALA A 265 -23.19 7.24 -29.99
N ILE A 266 -22.46 8.00 -29.17
CA ILE A 266 -21.14 7.64 -28.65
C ILE A 266 -21.09 7.87 -27.14
N TRP A 267 -20.58 6.88 -26.40
CA TRP A 267 -20.13 7.05 -25.03
C TRP A 267 -18.61 7.20 -24.99
N THR A 268 -18.11 8.33 -24.47
CA THR A 268 -16.68 8.65 -24.38
C THR A 268 -16.19 8.57 -22.94
N ILE A 269 -15.54 7.46 -22.57
CA ILE A 269 -14.98 7.26 -21.24
C ILE A 269 -13.60 7.94 -21.16
N PRO A 270 -13.40 8.90 -20.24
CA PRO A 270 -12.14 9.64 -20.14
C PRO A 270 -11.00 8.74 -19.64
N ALA A 271 -9.77 9.03 -20.09
CA ALA A 271 -8.56 8.31 -19.69
C ALA A 271 -8.38 8.17 -18.17
N ALA A 272 -8.84 9.15 -17.39
CA ALA A 272 -8.77 9.12 -15.92
C ALA A 272 -9.56 7.96 -15.28
N ARG A 273 -10.67 7.55 -15.90
CA ARG A 273 -11.51 6.43 -15.44
C ARG A 273 -11.11 5.09 -16.05
N MET A 274 -10.34 5.11 -17.14
CA MET A 274 -9.90 3.92 -17.84
C MET A 274 -8.70 3.25 -17.15
N LYS A 275 -8.80 1.93 -16.95
CA LYS A 275 -7.68 1.12 -16.44
C LYS A 275 -6.42 1.24 -17.31
N GLY A 276 -6.61 1.35 -18.62
CA GLY A 276 -5.54 1.51 -19.61
C GLY A 276 -5.00 2.93 -19.75
N LYS A 277 -5.60 3.93 -19.08
CA LYS A 277 -5.21 5.35 -19.14
C LYS A 277 -5.25 5.97 -20.54
N VAL A 278 -6.12 5.46 -21.39
CA VAL A 278 -6.39 5.98 -22.73
C VAL A 278 -7.90 6.17 -22.82
N THR A 279 -8.33 7.30 -23.37
CA THR A 279 -9.76 7.58 -23.62
C THR A 279 -10.36 6.47 -24.46
N HIS A 280 -11.56 6.03 -24.11
CA HIS A 280 -12.25 4.96 -24.81
C HIS A 280 -13.61 5.42 -25.30
N ARG A 281 -13.77 5.49 -26.62
CA ARG A 281 -15.04 5.79 -27.26
C ARG A 281 -15.77 4.50 -27.59
N VAL A 282 -17.04 4.41 -27.26
CA VAL A 282 -17.89 3.24 -27.45
C VAL A 282 -19.08 3.66 -28.30
N PRO A 283 -19.25 3.09 -29.51
CA PRO A 283 -20.44 3.34 -30.30
C PRO A 283 -21.64 2.71 -29.61
N LEU A 284 -22.77 3.42 -29.60
CA LEU A 284 -24.02 2.98 -28.99
C LEU A 284 -25.01 2.61 -30.10
N GLY A 285 -25.64 1.45 -29.99
CA GLY A 285 -26.77 1.09 -30.85
C GLY A 285 -28.10 1.57 -30.28
N GLN A 286 -29.17 1.29 -31.02
CA GLN A 286 -30.51 1.78 -30.74
C GLN A 286 -30.98 1.36 -29.34
N ARG A 287 -30.79 0.09 -28.97
CA ARG A 287 -31.19 -0.41 -27.65
C ARG A 287 -30.39 0.24 -26.53
N ALA A 288 -29.10 0.48 -26.74
CA ALA A 288 -28.27 1.19 -25.78
C ALA A 288 -28.76 2.63 -25.56
N ILE A 289 -29.14 3.33 -26.64
CA ILE A 289 -29.71 4.68 -26.57
C ILE A 289 -31.05 4.68 -25.83
N GLU A 290 -31.96 3.75 -26.15
CA GLU A 290 -33.26 3.63 -25.45
C GLU A 290 -33.09 3.45 -23.93
N ILE A 291 -32.10 2.65 -23.50
CA ILE A 291 -31.82 2.45 -22.08
C ILE A 291 -31.38 3.77 -21.43
N LEU A 292 -30.53 4.53 -22.13
CA LEU A 292 -30.02 5.81 -21.65
C LEU A 292 -31.11 6.88 -21.61
N GLU A 293 -31.94 6.99 -22.64
CA GLU A 293 -33.09 7.92 -22.64
C GLU A 293 -34.05 7.62 -21.48
N ARG A 294 -34.36 6.34 -21.22
CA ARG A 294 -35.18 5.95 -20.05
C ARG A 294 -34.53 6.27 -18.71
N GLN A 295 -33.20 6.28 -18.61
CA GLN A 295 -32.53 6.75 -17.39
C GLN A 295 -32.54 8.28 -17.32
N LEU A 296 -32.45 8.97 -18.45
CA LEU A 296 -32.48 10.42 -18.53
C LEU A 296 -33.83 10.97 -18.09
N ASP A 297 -34.94 10.33 -18.50
CA ASP A 297 -36.30 10.66 -18.06
C ASP A 297 -36.50 10.53 -16.54
N LYS A 298 -35.68 9.70 -15.88
CA LYS A 298 -35.67 9.51 -14.42
C LYS A 298 -34.71 10.45 -13.71
N SER A 299 -33.89 11.20 -14.46
CA SER A 299 -32.92 12.15 -13.94
C SER A 299 -33.57 13.52 -13.78
N GLU A 300 -33.40 14.14 -12.61
CA GLU A 300 -33.93 15.48 -12.34
C GLU A 300 -33.16 16.57 -13.10
N THR A 301 -31.86 16.36 -13.33
CA THR A 301 -30.95 17.38 -13.89
C THR A 301 -30.32 16.99 -15.22
N GLY A 302 -30.28 15.68 -15.54
CA GLY A 302 -29.49 15.20 -16.68
C GLY A 302 -27.97 15.37 -16.49
N GLU A 303 -27.52 15.58 -15.25
CA GLU A 303 -26.10 15.80 -14.90
C GLU A 303 -25.59 14.73 -13.93
N GLY A 304 -24.30 14.44 -13.97
CA GLY A 304 -23.66 13.47 -13.10
C GLY A 304 -23.97 12.01 -13.47
N LEU A 305 -24.16 11.14 -12.47
CA LEU A 305 -24.23 9.70 -12.68
C LEU A 305 -25.50 9.25 -13.43
N VAL A 306 -25.31 8.42 -14.45
CA VAL A 306 -26.41 7.78 -15.21
C VAL A 306 -27.17 6.78 -14.34
N PHE A 307 -26.46 5.97 -13.55
CA PHE A 307 -27.05 4.92 -12.72
C PHE A 307 -26.88 5.21 -11.22
N LEU A 308 -27.96 5.67 -10.60
CA LEU A 308 -27.99 6.02 -9.19
C LEU A 308 -28.52 4.87 -8.32
N SER A 309 -27.83 4.60 -7.22
CA SER A 309 -28.40 3.82 -6.12
C SER A 309 -29.44 4.65 -5.35
N ARG A 310 -30.20 3.99 -4.45
CA ARG A 310 -31.18 4.68 -3.58
C ARG A 310 -30.60 5.82 -2.75
N SER A 311 -29.30 5.80 -2.46
CA SER A 311 -28.58 6.86 -1.73
C SER A 311 -27.86 7.85 -2.65
N ARG A 312 -28.23 7.91 -3.94
CA ARG A 312 -27.66 8.77 -4.98
C ARG A 312 -26.14 8.63 -5.16
N LYS A 313 -25.60 7.45 -4.83
CA LYS A 313 -24.20 7.07 -5.04
C LYS A 313 -24.07 6.08 -6.20
N PRO A 314 -22.86 5.89 -6.78
CA PRO A 314 -22.63 4.84 -7.75
C PRO A 314 -23.10 3.48 -7.24
N MET A 315 -23.64 2.66 -8.13
CA MET A 315 -24.02 1.29 -7.79
C MET A 315 -22.82 0.50 -7.28
N THR A 316 -23.07 -0.47 -6.41
CA THR A 316 -22.01 -1.31 -5.83
C THR A 316 -21.43 -2.27 -6.87
N ASP A 317 -20.18 -2.67 -6.68
CA ASP A 317 -19.50 -3.61 -7.58
C ASP A 317 -20.24 -4.96 -7.74
N MET A 318 -21.00 -5.34 -6.71
CA MET A 318 -21.75 -6.58 -6.68
C MET A 318 -23.11 -6.52 -7.36
N VAL A 319 -23.62 -5.35 -7.76
CA VAL A 319 -25.01 -5.21 -8.25
C VAL A 319 -25.33 -6.17 -9.40
N LEU A 320 -24.43 -6.26 -10.40
CA LEU A 320 -24.62 -7.10 -11.59
C LEU A 320 -24.33 -8.57 -11.29
N THR A 321 -23.23 -8.86 -10.60
CA THR A 321 -22.85 -10.23 -10.23
C THR A 321 -23.87 -10.87 -9.29
N LYS A 322 -24.50 -10.09 -8.40
CA LYS A 322 -25.58 -10.57 -7.53
C LYS A 322 -26.82 -10.96 -8.35
N PHE A 323 -27.23 -10.13 -9.30
CA PHE A 323 -28.35 -10.46 -10.20
C PHE A 323 -28.14 -11.81 -10.89
N LEU A 324 -26.95 -12.04 -11.46
CA LEU A 324 -26.60 -13.31 -12.13
C LEU A 324 -26.64 -14.52 -11.18
N ARG A 325 -26.18 -14.34 -9.94
CA ARG A 325 -26.21 -15.38 -8.90
C ARG A 325 -27.63 -15.71 -8.47
N ASP A 326 -28.45 -14.69 -8.21
CA ASP A 326 -29.83 -14.83 -7.76
C ASP A 326 -30.68 -15.55 -8.85
N LYS A 327 -30.39 -15.26 -10.12
CA LYS A 327 -31.01 -15.93 -11.29
C LYS A 327 -30.35 -17.25 -11.70
N LYS A 328 -29.29 -17.69 -10.99
CA LYS A 328 -28.57 -18.94 -11.23
C LYS A 328 -28.12 -19.14 -12.70
N ILE A 329 -27.67 -18.06 -13.33
CA ILE A 329 -27.25 -18.07 -14.73
C ILE A 329 -26.00 -18.95 -14.89
N GLN A 330 -26.15 -20.03 -15.64
CA GLN A 330 -25.06 -20.98 -15.91
C GLN A 330 -23.98 -20.33 -16.78
N SER A 331 -22.75 -20.81 -16.63
CA SER A 331 -21.63 -20.39 -17.47
C SER A 331 -21.08 -21.57 -18.27
N ASP A 332 -20.15 -21.27 -19.17
CA ASP A 332 -19.27 -22.21 -19.86
C ASP A 332 -18.36 -23.02 -18.92
N THR A 333 -18.24 -22.62 -17.65
CA THR A 333 -17.37 -23.24 -16.67
C THR A 333 -18.18 -24.11 -15.70
N PRO A 334 -17.99 -25.45 -15.71
CA PRO A 334 -18.76 -26.35 -14.85
C PRO A 334 -18.73 -25.96 -13.38
N GLY A 335 -19.91 -25.92 -12.74
CA GLY A 335 -20.06 -25.59 -11.32
C GLY A 335 -19.88 -24.11 -10.96
N ARG A 336 -19.68 -23.22 -11.94
CA ARG A 336 -19.56 -21.77 -11.72
C ARG A 336 -20.66 -21.03 -12.48
N LEU A 337 -21.19 -19.98 -11.85
CA LEU A 337 -22.19 -19.11 -12.48
C LEU A 337 -21.53 -18.01 -13.30
N ALA A 338 -22.24 -17.51 -14.31
CA ALA A 338 -21.79 -16.41 -15.14
C ALA A 338 -21.52 -15.15 -14.30
N THR A 339 -20.55 -14.36 -14.73
CA THR A 339 -20.18 -13.09 -14.08
C THR A 339 -20.36 -11.92 -15.03
N ALA A 340 -20.54 -10.71 -14.49
CA ALA A 340 -20.65 -9.52 -15.33
C ALA A 340 -19.40 -9.32 -16.21
N HIS A 341 -18.21 -9.64 -15.70
CA HIS A 341 -16.99 -9.58 -16.50
C HIS A 341 -16.93 -10.66 -17.59
N GLY A 342 -17.56 -11.81 -17.37
CA GLY A 342 -17.60 -12.93 -18.31
C GLY A 342 -18.24 -12.58 -19.66
N PHE A 343 -19.22 -11.67 -19.70
CA PHE A 343 -19.85 -11.23 -20.96
C PHE A 343 -18.87 -10.58 -21.94
N ARG A 344 -17.74 -10.05 -21.46
CA ARG A 344 -16.66 -9.56 -22.32
C ARG A 344 -15.95 -10.69 -23.06
N SER A 345 -15.84 -11.87 -22.44
CA SER A 345 -15.38 -13.08 -23.12
C SER A 345 -16.42 -13.55 -24.13
N SER A 346 -17.72 -13.55 -23.76
CA SER A 346 -18.80 -13.89 -24.69
C SER A 346 -18.77 -13.03 -25.96
N PHE A 347 -18.63 -11.70 -25.82
CA PHE A 347 -18.45 -10.78 -26.94
C PHE A 347 -17.19 -11.11 -27.75
N ARG A 348 -16.07 -11.41 -27.07
CA ARG A 348 -14.80 -11.72 -27.75
C ARG A 348 -14.90 -12.99 -28.59
N ASP A 349 -15.57 -14.00 -28.06
CA ASP A 349 -15.79 -15.29 -28.72
C ASP A 349 -16.75 -15.12 -29.90
N TRP A 350 -17.87 -14.41 -29.72
CA TRP A 350 -18.77 -14.04 -30.82
C TRP A 350 -18.03 -13.31 -31.94
N ALA A 351 -17.25 -12.28 -31.63
CA ALA A 351 -16.51 -11.53 -32.63
C ALA A 351 -15.51 -12.43 -33.38
N SER A 352 -14.84 -13.34 -32.66
CA SER A 352 -13.89 -14.28 -33.28
C SER A 352 -14.58 -15.28 -34.21
N GLU A 353 -15.71 -15.84 -33.80
CA GLU A 353 -16.44 -16.85 -34.57
C GLU A 353 -17.22 -16.24 -35.75
N ASN A 354 -17.55 -14.95 -35.71
CA ASN A 354 -18.20 -14.22 -36.80
C ASN A 354 -17.20 -13.48 -37.72
N GLY A 355 -15.91 -13.82 -37.66
CA GLY A 355 -14.92 -13.36 -38.63
C GLY A 355 -14.37 -11.94 -38.41
N TYR A 356 -14.66 -11.31 -37.28
CA TYR A 356 -14.12 -9.98 -36.98
C TYR A 356 -12.63 -10.02 -36.65
N ALA A 357 -11.90 -9.01 -37.14
CA ALA A 357 -10.48 -8.87 -36.87
C ALA A 357 -10.22 -8.78 -35.35
N ARG A 358 -9.23 -9.54 -34.88
CA ARG A 358 -8.83 -9.57 -33.46
C ARG A 358 -8.57 -8.17 -32.91
N ASP A 359 -7.81 -7.34 -33.61
CA ASP A 359 -7.49 -5.98 -33.18
C ASP A 359 -8.76 -5.14 -32.92
N LEU A 360 -9.77 -5.30 -33.77
CA LEU A 360 -11.03 -4.57 -33.64
C LEU A 360 -11.78 -4.94 -32.35
N ALA A 361 -11.87 -6.24 -32.04
CA ALA A 361 -12.49 -6.74 -30.82
C ALA A 361 -11.69 -6.37 -29.56
N GLU A 362 -10.35 -6.44 -29.59
CA GLU A 362 -9.49 -6.04 -28.47
C GLU A 362 -9.60 -4.52 -28.18
N ARG A 363 -9.75 -3.69 -29.22
CA ARG A 363 -10.02 -2.25 -29.10
C ARG A 363 -11.39 -1.96 -28.50
N ALA A 364 -12.43 -2.68 -28.91
CA ALA A 364 -13.76 -2.57 -28.31
C ALA A 364 -13.74 -2.93 -26.82
N LEU A 365 -12.87 -3.85 -26.42
CA LEU A 365 -12.65 -4.21 -25.02
C LEU A 365 -11.69 -3.25 -24.29
N ALA A 366 -11.13 -2.23 -24.93
CA ALA A 366 -10.08 -1.38 -24.37
C ALA A 366 -8.97 -2.21 -23.71
N HIS A 367 -8.52 -3.27 -24.40
CA HIS A 367 -7.37 -4.05 -23.99
C HIS A 367 -6.08 -3.35 -24.45
N THR A 368 -5.15 -3.18 -23.53
CA THR A 368 -3.83 -2.63 -23.84
C THR A 368 -3.05 -3.64 -24.67
N ILE A 369 -2.57 -3.22 -25.84
CA ILE A 369 -1.68 -4.01 -26.67
C ILE A 369 -0.38 -4.25 -25.90
N LYS A 370 -0.01 -5.53 -25.74
CA LYS A 370 1.16 -5.91 -24.95
C LYS A 370 2.49 -5.57 -25.63
N ASN A 371 2.49 -5.49 -26.95
CA ASN A 371 3.67 -5.18 -27.75
C ASN A 371 3.79 -3.67 -27.94
N ALA A 372 4.84 -3.06 -27.36
CA ALA A 372 5.07 -1.62 -27.42
C ALA A 372 5.29 -1.12 -28.87
N VAL A 373 5.85 -1.96 -29.74
CA VAL A 373 6.06 -1.62 -31.16
C VAL A 373 4.71 -1.56 -31.88
N GLU A 374 3.87 -2.58 -31.71
CA GLU A 374 2.53 -2.63 -32.29
C GLU A 374 1.67 -1.46 -31.79
N ALA A 375 1.71 -1.19 -30.47
CA ALA A 375 1.02 -0.05 -29.86
C ALA A 375 1.38 1.31 -30.49
N ALA A 376 2.64 1.50 -30.94
CA ALA A 376 3.08 2.76 -31.56
C ALA A 376 2.50 3.00 -32.97
N TYR A 377 2.12 1.94 -33.69
CA TYR A 377 1.52 2.05 -35.03
C TYR A 377 -0.01 2.29 -34.97
N HIS A 378 -0.65 2.05 -33.83
CA HIS A 378 -2.09 2.23 -33.68
C HIS A 378 -2.46 3.67 -33.29
N ARG A 379 -2.56 4.54 -34.31
CA ARG A 379 -2.84 5.98 -34.15
C ARG A 379 -4.31 6.32 -33.87
N THR A 380 -5.23 5.39 -34.11
CA THR A 380 -6.69 5.61 -33.98
C THR A 380 -7.36 4.47 -33.24
N ASP A 381 -8.49 4.73 -32.60
CA ASP A 381 -9.32 3.73 -31.91
C ASP A 381 -10.26 2.94 -32.84
N LEU A 382 -10.21 3.21 -34.15
CA LEU A 382 -11.04 2.58 -35.19
C LEU A 382 -12.54 2.63 -34.88
N LEU A 383 -13.02 3.77 -34.37
CA LEU A 383 -14.40 3.92 -33.90
C LEU A 383 -15.46 3.48 -34.93
N GLU A 384 -15.36 3.95 -36.18
CA GLU A 384 -16.38 3.64 -37.20
C GLU A 384 -16.33 2.19 -37.66
N GLN A 385 -15.15 1.57 -37.76
CA GLN A 385 -15.05 0.13 -38.00
C GLN A 385 -15.63 -0.67 -36.83
N ARG A 386 -15.41 -0.21 -35.59
CA ARG A 386 -16.00 -0.84 -34.41
C ARG A 386 -17.51 -0.65 -34.38
N ARG A 387 -18.03 0.47 -34.87
CA ARG A 387 -19.48 0.75 -34.89
C ARG A 387 -20.24 -0.36 -35.61
N VAL A 388 -19.78 -0.77 -36.79
CA VAL A 388 -20.41 -1.88 -37.54
C VAL A 388 -20.48 -3.16 -36.68
N MET A 389 -19.34 -3.58 -36.14
CA MET A 389 -19.25 -4.78 -35.28
C MET A 389 -20.14 -4.69 -34.02
N MET A 390 -20.15 -3.53 -33.37
CA MET A 390 -20.92 -3.33 -32.14
C MET A 390 -22.42 -3.26 -32.40
N LEU A 391 -22.85 -2.74 -33.55
CA LEU A 391 -24.26 -2.74 -33.95
C LEU A 391 -24.74 -4.15 -34.35
N GLU A 392 -23.92 -4.92 -35.06
CA GLU A 392 -24.24 -6.32 -35.35
C GLU A 392 -24.26 -7.17 -34.06
N TRP A 393 -23.38 -6.86 -33.10
CA TRP A 393 -23.42 -7.47 -31.78
C TRP A 393 -24.72 -7.17 -31.04
N GLU A 394 -25.18 -5.91 -31.07
CA GLU A 394 -26.46 -5.52 -30.49
C GLU A 394 -27.62 -6.24 -31.17
N GLN A 395 -27.65 -6.27 -32.50
CA GLN A 395 -28.67 -6.99 -33.26
C GLN A 395 -28.71 -8.47 -32.88
N TYR A 396 -27.55 -9.10 -32.74
CA TYR A 396 -27.45 -10.48 -32.25
C TYR A 396 -27.95 -10.64 -30.82
N CYS A 397 -27.60 -9.74 -29.91
CA CYS A 397 -28.09 -9.79 -28.53
C CYS A 397 -29.62 -9.68 -28.45
N CYS A 398 -30.24 -8.90 -29.35
CA CYS A 398 -31.68 -8.65 -29.36
C CYS A 398 -32.48 -9.67 -30.19
N SER A 399 -31.85 -10.65 -30.84
CA SER A 399 -32.50 -11.58 -31.78
C SER A 399 -33.35 -12.68 -31.16
#